data_AF-A0A402CYK0-F1
#
_entry.id   AF-A0A402CYK0-F1
#
_cell.length_a   1.000
_cell.length_b   1.000
_cell.length_c   1.000
_cell.angle_alpha   90.00
_cell.angle_beta   90.00
_cell.angle_gamma   90.00
#
_symmetry.space_group_name_H-M   'P 1'
#
loop_
_entity.id
_entity.type
_entity.pdbx_description
1 polymer ?
#
loop_
_entity_poly.entity_id
_entity_poly.type
_entity_poly.pdbx_seq_one_letter_code
_entity_poly.pdbx_strand_id
1 'polypeptide(L)'
;MSNYDNNQGGEVSKIQIYRFVAKDNKILDITDMLAYDVKRSKLSITLVEFDDNWAATRRVRHYVDADDIKLVCYDILSGQFTAFEDHKGTAGQDYTEARVLSLKKETKYRQPYVLRVDNGQGEVQGQGQVKMVKATDSLTIQMTEFEARKMALVIQDYIAQWETINFRKRQDARTVTFTPSQEDHRKRDHALAA
;
A
#
# COMPACT_ATOMS: atom_id res chain seq x y z
N MET A 1 18.97 16.86 17.21
CA MET A 1 18.90 15.71 18.14
C MET A 1 18.14 14.61 17.42
N SER A 2 18.85 13.55 17.04
CA SER A 2 18.32 12.43 16.27
C SER A 2 17.72 11.42 17.25
N ASN A 3 16.39 11.27 17.24
CA ASN A 3 15.75 10.14 17.90
C ASN A 3 15.80 8.96 16.93
N TYR A 4 16.93 8.26 16.95
CA TYR A 4 16.94 6.83 16.65
C TYR A 4 16.17 6.16 17.77
N ASP A 5 14.86 5.99 17.57
CA ASP A 5 14.02 5.31 18.53
C ASP A 5 14.48 3.85 18.68
N ASN A 6 14.65 3.51 19.95
CA ASN A 6 15.17 2.26 20.42
C ASN A 6 14.31 1.09 19.96
N ASN A 7 15.02 0.07 19.49
CA ASN A 7 14.57 -1.27 19.24
C ASN A 7 14.21 -1.95 20.58
N GLN A 8 13.06 -1.62 21.16
CA GLN A 8 12.42 -2.41 22.21
C GLN A 8 11.17 -3.05 21.61
N GLY A 9 11.09 -4.37 21.68
CA GLY A 9 9.99 -5.20 21.18
C GLY A 9 8.69 -4.99 21.92
N GLY A 10 8.14 -3.77 21.85
CA GLY A 10 6.76 -3.48 22.20
C GLY A 10 5.83 -4.16 21.20
N GLU A 11 4.71 -4.66 21.69
CA GLU A 11 3.62 -5.14 20.86
C GLU A 11 3.15 -3.99 19.95
N VAL A 12 3.57 -3.98 18.70
CA VAL A 12 3.12 -2.99 17.72
C VAL A 12 1.68 -3.37 17.35
N SER A 13 0.71 -2.85 18.10
CA SER A 13 -0.70 -2.96 17.73
C SER A 13 -0.89 -2.21 16.41
N LYS A 14 -1.05 -2.93 15.31
CA LYS A 14 -1.42 -2.34 14.02
C LYS A 14 -2.91 -2.08 14.01
N ILE A 15 -3.31 -0.89 13.59
CA ILE A 15 -4.73 -0.54 13.48
C ILE A 15 -5.31 -1.28 12.26
N GLN A 16 -6.34 -2.09 12.49
CA GLN A 16 -7.11 -2.73 11.42
C GLN A 16 -8.11 -1.72 10.86
N ILE A 17 -7.96 -1.39 9.58
CA ILE A 17 -8.84 -0.48 8.84
C ILE A 17 -10.08 -1.24 8.40
N TYR A 18 -9.89 -2.42 7.82
CA TYR A 18 -10.98 -3.22 7.26
C TYR A 18 -10.68 -4.71 7.37
N ARG A 19 -11.73 -5.50 7.64
CA ARG A 19 -11.68 -6.95 7.66
C ARG A 19 -12.86 -7.53 6.90
N PHE A 20 -12.58 -8.52 6.07
CA PHE A 20 -13.60 -9.30 5.38
C PHE A 20 -13.33 -10.80 5.56
N VAL A 21 -14.36 -11.55 5.92
CA VAL A 21 -14.32 -13.00 6.08
C VAL A 21 -15.09 -13.62 4.92
N ALA A 22 -14.36 -14.29 4.03
CA ALA A 22 -14.93 -15.01 2.91
C ALA A 22 -15.51 -16.36 3.38
N LYS A 23 -16.39 -16.96 2.57
CA LYS A 23 -17.05 -18.23 2.90
C LYS A 23 -16.12 -19.43 2.84
N ASP A 24 -14.95 -19.30 2.23
CA ASP A 24 -13.98 -20.36 1.95
C ASP A 24 -12.78 -20.31 2.92
N ASN A 25 -13.06 -20.03 4.20
CA ASN A 25 -12.08 -19.93 5.29
C ASN A 25 -10.92 -18.98 5.00
N LYS A 26 -11.16 -17.94 4.18
CA LYS A 26 -10.18 -16.89 3.89
C LYS A 26 -10.57 -15.59 4.53
N ILE A 27 -9.57 -14.85 4.98
CA ILE A 27 -9.72 -13.53 5.59
C ILE A 27 -8.88 -12.54 4.83
N LEU A 28 -9.49 -11.42 4.44
CA LEU A 28 -8.80 -10.20 4.05
C LEU A 28 -8.68 -9.29 5.27
N ASP A 29 -7.48 -8.84 5.52
CA ASP A 29 -7.14 -7.85 6.53
C ASP A 29 -6.38 -6.69 5.89
N ILE A 30 -6.87 -5.47 6.12
CA ILE A 30 -6.25 -4.23 5.66
C ILE A 30 -5.85 -3.44 6.89
N THR A 31 -4.55 -3.18 7.02
CA THR A 31 -3.97 -2.55 8.21
C THR A 31 -3.24 -1.25 7.87
N ASP A 32 -3.27 -0.33 8.82
CA ASP A 32 -2.63 0.97 8.73
C ASP A 32 -1.10 0.86 8.71
N MET A 33 -0.49 1.50 7.72
CA MET A 33 0.95 1.77 7.61
C MET A 33 1.20 3.19 7.08
N LEU A 34 0.28 4.12 7.35
CA LEU A 34 0.34 5.51 6.92
C LEU A 34 1.50 6.23 7.61
N ALA A 35 2.16 7.10 6.86
CA ALA A 35 3.34 7.82 7.30
C ALA A 35 3.26 9.28 6.86
N TYR A 36 3.91 10.18 7.61
CA TYR A 36 3.92 11.60 7.25
C TYR A 36 4.60 11.86 5.91
N ASP A 37 5.68 11.11 5.62
CA ASP A 37 6.30 11.06 4.30
C ASP A 37 5.44 10.22 3.36
N VAL A 38 4.96 10.87 2.30
CA VAL A 38 4.09 10.26 1.27
C VAL A 38 4.75 9.04 0.64
N LYS A 39 6.08 9.06 0.43
CA LYS A 39 6.82 7.95 -0.20
C LYS A 39 6.85 6.68 0.66
N ARG A 40 6.55 6.81 1.95
CA ARG A 40 6.50 5.71 2.93
C ARG A 40 5.08 5.38 3.36
N SER A 41 4.09 6.18 2.98
CA SER A 41 2.71 6.04 3.41
C SER A 41 2.01 4.93 2.63
N LYS A 42 1.70 3.83 3.30
CA LYS A 42 1.17 2.61 2.68
C LYS A 42 0.01 2.02 3.46
N LEU A 43 -0.70 1.10 2.84
CA LEU A 43 -1.59 0.17 3.52
C LEU A 43 -1.03 -1.24 3.35
N SER A 44 -1.13 -2.08 4.37
CA SER A 44 -0.83 -3.50 4.23
C SER A 44 -2.10 -4.30 3.97
N ILE A 45 -2.10 -5.05 2.88
CA ILE A 45 -3.17 -5.97 2.49
C ILE A 45 -2.68 -7.38 2.76
N THR A 46 -3.33 -8.10 3.66
CA THR A 46 -2.99 -9.48 4.01
C THR A 46 -4.17 -10.39 3.71
N LEU A 47 -3.91 -11.49 3.01
CA LEU A 47 -4.85 -12.61 2.90
C LEU A 47 -4.35 -13.76 3.75
N VAL A 48 -5.25 -14.38 4.51
CA VAL A 48 -4.96 -15.55 5.33
C VAL A 48 -5.98 -16.62 5.04
N GLU A 49 -5.53 -17.85 4.82
CA GLU A 49 -6.38 -19.04 4.73
C GLU A 49 -6.25 -19.87 6.01
N PHE A 50 -7.36 -20.44 6.44
CA PHE A 50 -7.45 -21.30 7.62
C PHE A 50 -7.90 -22.70 7.22
N ASP A 51 -7.43 -23.71 7.94
CA ASP A 51 -7.98 -25.07 7.89
C ASP A 51 -9.27 -25.20 8.72
N ASP A 52 -9.83 -26.41 8.74
CA ASP A 52 -11.05 -26.73 9.50
C ASP A 52 -10.87 -26.62 11.02
N ASN A 53 -9.62 -26.58 11.51
CA ASN A 53 -9.28 -26.40 12.92
C ASN A 53 -8.97 -24.94 13.26
N TRP A 54 -9.24 -24.00 12.34
CA TRP A 54 -8.93 -22.58 12.49
C TRP A 54 -7.43 -22.28 12.65
N ALA A 55 -6.56 -23.17 12.21
CA ALA A 55 -5.13 -22.91 12.12
C ALA A 55 -4.82 -22.21 10.79
N ALA A 56 -4.03 -21.13 10.83
CA ALA A 56 -3.61 -20.43 9.62
C ALA A 56 -2.66 -21.30 8.79
N THR A 57 -3.07 -21.67 7.58
CA THR A 57 -2.30 -22.56 6.68
C THR A 57 -1.46 -21.78 5.69
N ARG A 58 -1.99 -20.68 5.16
CA ARG A 58 -1.32 -19.82 4.19
C ARG A 58 -1.55 -18.37 4.52
N ARG A 59 -0.52 -17.55 4.31
CA ARG A 59 -0.58 -16.11 4.47
C ARG A 59 0.24 -15.44 3.37
N VAL A 60 -0.40 -14.53 2.65
CA VAL A 60 0.25 -13.66 1.68
C VAL A 60 0.00 -12.21 2.06
N ARG A 61 0.96 -11.34 1.74
CA ARG A 61 0.90 -9.93 2.13
C ARG A 61 1.45 -9.06 1.01
N HIS A 62 0.79 -7.93 0.79
CA HIS A 62 1.22 -6.86 -0.09
C HIS A 62 1.19 -5.50 0.63
N TYR A 63 1.90 -4.52 0.06
CA TYR A 63 1.90 -3.13 0.53
C TYR A 63 1.57 -2.21 -0.62
N VAL A 64 0.44 -1.52 -0.54
CA VAL A 64 -0.01 -0.59 -1.57
C VAL A 64 0.23 0.84 -1.11
N ASP A 65 0.66 1.71 -2.01
CA ASP A 65 0.86 3.12 -1.70
C ASP A 65 -0.51 3.80 -1.44
N ALA A 66 -0.57 4.70 -0.46
CA ALA A 66 -1.83 5.26 0.01
C ALA A 66 -2.57 6.07 -1.08
N ASP A 67 -1.84 6.74 -1.97
CA ASP A 67 -2.44 7.52 -3.06
C ASP A 67 -3.04 6.60 -4.14
N ASP A 68 -2.35 5.51 -4.49
CA ASP A 68 -2.83 4.53 -5.48
C ASP A 68 -4.12 3.88 -5.01
N ILE A 69 -4.16 3.42 -3.75
CA ILE A 69 -5.36 2.76 -3.23
C ILE A 69 -6.54 3.73 -3.08
N LYS A 70 -6.31 5.03 -2.82
CA LYS A 70 -7.38 6.05 -2.82
C LYS A 70 -8.04 6.15 -4.19
N LEU A 71 -7.25 6.16 -5.27
CA LEU A 71 -7.76 6.20 -6.64
C LEU A 71 -8.56 4.92 -6.97
N VAL A 72 -8.00 3.75 -6.63
CA VAL A 72 -8.72 2.47 -6.79
C VAL A 72 -10.06 2.49 -6.05
N CYS A 73 -10.08 2.98 -4.80
CA CYS A 73 -11.32 3.07 -4.04
C CYS A 73 -12.31 4.05 -4.67
N TYR A 74 -11.84 5.17 -5.23
CA TYR A 74 -12.70 6.13 -5.93
C TYR A 74 -13.34 5.51 -7.17
N ASP A 75 -12.58 4.77 -7.96
CA ASP A 75 -13.08 4.08 -9.14
C ASP A 75 -14.11 3.00 -8.78
N ILE A 76 -13.91 2.30 -7.65
CA ILE A 76 -14.88 1.31 -7.14
C ILE A 76 -16.19 2.00 -6.76
N LEU A 77 -16.10 3.11 -6.02
CA LEU A 77 -17.27 3.85 -5.54
C LEU A 77 -18.05 4.52 -6.68
N SER A 78 -17.35 5.06 -7.68
CA SER A 78 -17.95 5.65 -8.89
C SER A 78 -18.49 4.62 -9.88
N GLY A 79 -18.20 3.32 -9.68
CA GLY A 79 -18.64 2.23 -10.54
C GLY A 79 -17.83 2.09 -11.84
N GLN A 80 -16.74 2.86 -12.00
CA GLN A 80 -15.88 2.85 -13.20
C GLN A 80 -14.72 1.83 -13.09
N PHE A 81 -14.52 1.22 -11.93
CA PHE A 81 -13.42 0.28 -11.71
C PHE A 81 -13.48 -0.95 -12.62
N THR A 82 -12.36 -1.26 -13.25
CA THR A 82 -12.16 -2.43 -14.11
C THR A 82 -11.09 -3.38 -13.55
N ALA A 83 -9.87 -2.88 -13.37
CA ALA A 83 -8.75 -3.64 -12.84
C ALA A 83 -7.69 -2.72 -12.22
N PHE A 84 -6.94 -3.27 -11.27
CA PHE A 84 -5.75 -2.68 -10.68
C PHE A 84 -4.74 -3.80 -10.44
N GLU A 85 -3.47 -3.52 -10.75
CA GLU A 85 -2.36 -4.42 -10.47
C GLU A 85 -1.18 -3.61 -9.95
N ASP A 86 -0.61 -4.03 -8.83
CA ASP A 86 0.52 -3.37 -8.20
C ASP A 86 1.61 -4.40 -7.89
N HIS A 87 2.84 -4.04 -8.27
CA HIS A 87 4.01 -4.88 -8.11
C HIS A 87 4.94 -4.25 -7.07
N LYS A 88 5.29 -5.00 -6.05
CA LYS A 88 6.32 -4.62 -5.08
C LYS A 88 7.36 -5.72 -5.00
N GLY A 89 8.55 -5.34 -4.57
CA GLY A 89 9.53 -6.34 -4.20
C GLY A 89 10.60 -5.77 -3.31
N THR A 90 11.40 -6.67 -2.77
CA THR A 90 12.49 -6.38 -1.85
C THR A 90 13.69 -7.16 -2.34
N ALA A 91 14.70 -6.46 -2.84
CA ALA A 91 15.98 -7.06 -3.17
C ALA A 91 16.72 -7.38 -1.86
N GLY A 92 17.00 -8.66 -1.64
CA GLY A 92 17.85 -9.13 -0.55
C GLY A 92 19.13 -9.76 -1.10
N GLN A 93 20.14 -9.93 -0.25
CA GLN A 93 21.40 -10.56 -0.64
C GLN A 93 21.20 -12.03 -1.04
N ASP A 94 20.41 -12.78 -0.27
CA ASP A 94 20.20 -14.23 -0.50
C ASP A 94 18.85 -14.54 -1.16
N TYR A 95 17.88 -13.64 -1.06
CA TYR A 95 16.55 -13.83 -1.62
C TYR A 95 15.94 -12.48 -2.04
N THR A 96 15.49 -12.43 -3.29
CA THR A 96 14.67 -11.32 -3.79
C THR A 96 13.22 -11.74 -3.74
N GLU A 97 12.42 -11.04 -2.93
CA GLU A 97 10.99 -11.30 -2.80
C GLU A 97 10.20 -10.38 -3.74
N ALA A 98 9.30 -10.98 -4.53
CA ALA A 98 8.31 -10.27 -5.33
C ALA A 98 6.91 -10.48 -4.76
N ARG A 99 6.08 -9.44 -4.86
CA ARG A 99 4.68 -9.42 -4.41
C ARG A 99 3.85 -8.76 -5.49
N VAL A 100 2.74 -9.39 -5.86
CA VAL A 100 1.78 -8.85 -6.82
C VAL A 100 0.40 -8.83 -6.18
N LEU A 101 -0.20 -7.65 -6.15
CA LEU A 101 -1.59 -7.45 -5.79
C LEU A 101 -2.39 -7.24 -7.07
N SER A 102 -3.45 -8.00 -7.26
CA SER A 102 -4.39 -7.85 -8.37
C SER A 102 -5.80 -7.71 -7.83
N LEU A 103 -6.52 -6.67 -8.25
CA LEU A 103 -7.95 -6.50 -8.00
C LEU A 103 -8.65 -6.32 -9.35
N LYS A 104 -9.60 -7.19 -9.68
CA LYS A 104 -10.29 -7.17 -10.99
C LYS A 104 -11.80 -7.26 -10.80
N LYS A 105 -12.56 -6.56 -11.65
CA LYS A 105 -14.01 -6.72 -11.76
C LYS A 105 -14.34 -7.67 -12.91
N GLU A 106 -14.62 -8.92 -12.57
CA GLU A 106 -14.98 -9.99 -13.49
C GLU A 106 -16.49 -10.26 -13.46
N THR A 107 -17.24 -9.63 -14.37
CA THR A 107 -18.72 -9.66 -14.41
C THR A 107 -19.33 -11.05 -14.66
N LYS A 108 -18.53 -12.01 -15.12
CA LYS A 108 -18.94 -13.41 -15.27
C LYS A 108 -19.15 -14.12 -13.93
N TYR A 109 -18.58 -13.62 -12.83
CA TYR A 109 -18.73 -14.21 -11.50
C TYR A 109 -19.88 -13.58 -10.71
N ARG A 110 -20.55 -14.38 -9.89
CA ARG A 110 -21.57 -13.90 -8.94
C ARG A 110 -21.00 -12.86 -7.96
N GLN A 111 -19.74 -13.02 -7.59
CA GLN A 111 -18.97 -12.09 -6.78
C GLN A 111 -17.89 -11.49 -7.68
N PRO A 112 -18.19 -10.37 -8.37
CA PRO A 112 -17.39 -9.93 -9.50
C PRO A 112 -16.03 -9.35 -9.09
N TYR A 113 -15.82 -8.94 -7.84
CA TYR A 113 -14.55 -8.36 -7.41
C TYR A 113 -13.60 -9.46 -6.94
N VAL A 114 -12.57 -9.74 -7.73
CA VAL A 114 -11.55 -10.76 -7.46
C VAL A 114 -10.29 -10.07 -6.97
N LEU A 115 -9.95 -10.27 -5.69
CA LEU A 115 -8.71 -9.78 -5.09
C LEU A 115 -7.74 -10.94 -4.92
N ARG A 116 -6.54 -10.81 -5.48
CA ARG A 116 -5.48 -11.81 -5.42
C ARG A 116 -4.19 -11.19 -4.93
N VAL A 117 -3.47 -11.93 -4.11
CA VAL A 117 -2.10 -11.60 -3.72
C VAL A 117 -1.21 -12.80 -4.02
N ASP A 118 -0.17 -12.56 -4.78
CA ASP A 118 0.89 -13.51 -5.08
C ASP A 118 2.18 -13.07 -4.39
N ASN A 119 2.81 -13.97 -3.65
CA ASN A 119 4.16 -13.79 -3.12
C ASN A 119 5.08 -14.84 -3.74
N GLY A 120 6.35 -14.51 -3.93
CA GLY A 120 7.32 -15.49 -4.38
C GLY A 120 8.65 -14.91 -4.79
N GLN A 121 9.38 -15.69 -5.57
CA GLN A 121 10.72 -15.36 -6.01
C GLN A 121 10.67 -14.25 -7.07
N GLY A 122 11.41 -13.19 -6.81
CA GLY A 122 11.64 -12.10 -7.73
C GLY A 122 13.03 -12.10 -8.35
N GLU A 123 13.18 -11.28 -9.38
CA GLU A 123 14.45 -10.94 -10.03
C GLU A 123 14.56 -9.43 -10.14
N VAL A 124 15.74 -8.89 -9.85
CA VAL A 124 16.02 -7.47 -9.99
C VAL A 124 16.27 -7.15 -11.46
N GLN A 125 15.52 -6.19 -12.01
CA GLN A 125 15.65 -5.68 -13.36
C GLN A 125 16.01 -4.19 -13.33
N GLY A 126 16.92 -3.79 -14.22
CA GLY A 126 17.32 -2.40 -14.41
C GLY A 126 17.78 -1.72 -13.12
N GLN A 127 17.16 -0.58 -12.78
CA GLN A 127 17.52 0.29 -11.65
C GLN A 127 16.91 -0.17 -10.31
N GLY A 128 16.85 -1.48 -10.06
CA GLY A 128 16.35 -2.02 -8.78
C GLY A 128 14.86 -2.39 -8.76
N GLN A 129 14.19 -2.42 -9.92
CA GLN A 129 12.82 -2.93 -10.01
C GLN A 129 12.81 -4.43 -9.77
N VAL A 130 11.89 -4.97 -8.97
CA VAL A 130 11.78 -6.41 -8.76
C VAL A 130 10.59 -6.95 -9.54
N LYS A 131 10.83 -7.93 -10.42
CA LYS A 131 9.81 -8.64 -11.18
C LYS A 131 9.60 -10.04 -10.61
N MET A 132 8.34 -10.48 -10.50
CA MET A 132 8.02 -11.85 -10.12
C MET A 132 8.48 -12.84 -11.19
N VAL A 133 9.32 -13.80 -10.81
CA VAL A 133 9.74 -14.94 -11.66
C VAL A 133 8.85 -16.15 -11.40
N LYS A 134 8.60 -16.44 -10.11
CA LYS A 134 7.80 -17.59 -9.71
C LYS A 134 7.02 -17.28 -8.42
N ALA A 135 5.69 -17.32 -8.51
CA ALA A 135 4.83 -17.30 -7.33
C ALA A 135 5.02 -18.61 -6.54
N THR A 136 5.31 -18.49 -5.24
CA THR A 136 5.36 -19.62 -4.30
C THR A 136 4.04 -19.76 -3.55
N ASP A 137 3.41 -18.62 -3.27
CA ASP A 137 2.17 -18.52 -2.52
C ASP A 137 1.19 -17.62 -3.24
N SER A 138 -0.07 -18.04 -3.27
CA SER A 138 -1.15 -17.31 -3.92
C SER A 138 -2.43 -17.52 -3.13
N LEU A 139 -3.08 -16.42 -2.75
CA LEU A 139 -4.45 -16.46 -2.24
C LEU A 139 -5.33 -15.51 -3.04
N THR A 140 -6.57 -15.94 -3.25
CA THR A 140 -7.60 -15.16 -3.92
C THR A 140 -8.85 -15.14 -3.06
N ILE A 141 -9.51 -13.99 -2.97
CA ILE A 141 -10.86 -13.86 -2.44
C ILE A 141 -11.77 -13.21 -3.47
N GLN A 142 -13.07 -13.51 -3.36
CA GLN A 142 -14.10 -12.88 -4.16
C GLN A 142 -15.02 -12.05 -3.27
N MET A 143 -15.42 -10.89 -3.77
CA MET A 143 -16.32 -9.97 -3.09
C MET A 143 -17.50 -9.62 -3.99
N THR A 144 -18.66 -9.42 -3.38
CA THR A 144 -19.80 -8.82 -4.06
C THR A 144 -19.49 -7.34 -4.35
N GLU A 145 -20.28 -6.72 -5.23
CA GLU A 145 -20.16 -5.27 -5.45
C GLU A 145 -20.39 -4.47 -4.17
N PHE A 146 -21.33 -4.91 -3.32
CA PHE A 146 -21.60 -4.25 -2.05
C PHE A 146 -20.39 -4.30 -1.09
N GLU A 147 -19.76 -5.47 -0.93
CA GLU A 147 -18.58 -5.62 -0.08
C GLU A 147 -17.38 -4.83 -0.61
N ALA A 148 -17.18 -4.80 -1.93
CA ALA A 148 -16.12 -4.00 -2.55
C ALA A 148 -16.32 -2.50 -2.33
N ARG A 149 -17.56 -1.99 -2.48
CA ARG A 149 -17.90 -0.59 -2.18
C ARG A 149 -17.73 -0.26 -0.71
N LYS A 150 -18.13 -1.16 0.19
CA LYS A 150 -17.93 -1.00 1.64
C LYS A 150 -16.44 -0.91 2.00
N MET A 151 -15.62 -1.83 1.46
CA MET A 151 -14.17 -1.78 1.63
C MET A 151 -13.61 -0.44 1.14
N ALA A 152 -13.98 -0.02 -0.07
CA ALA A 152 -13.49 1.22 -0.66
C ALA A 152 -13.85 2.46 0.17
N LEU A 153 -15.09 2.54 0.66
CA LEU A 153 -15.55 3.63 1.51
C LEU A 153 -14.77 3.69 2.83
N VAL A 154 -14.66 2.56 3.53
CA VAL A 154 -13.96 2.49 4.83
C VAL A 154 -12.48 2.90 4.69
N ILE A 155 -11.82 2.44 3.63
CA ILE A 155 -10.42 2.82 3.35
C ILE A 155 -10.31 4.32 3.08
N GLN A 156 -11.16 4.89 2.21
CA GLN A 156 -11.11 6.32 1.92
C GLN A 156 -11.37 7.17 3.15
N ASP A 157 -12.41 6.85 3.93
CA ASP A 157 -12.76 7.59 5.14
C ASP A 157 -11.62 7.54 6.16
N TYR A 158 -11.03 6.36 6.37
CA TYR A 158 -9.89 6.20 7.28
C TYR A 158 -8.71 7.07 6.85
N ILE A 159 -8.30 6.99 5.57
CA ILE A 159 -7.17 7.77 5.08
C ILE A 159 -7.49 9.27 5.19
N ALA A 160 -8.68 9.72 4.79
CA ALA A 160 -9.06 11.14 4.86
C ALA A 160 -9.04 11.69 6.30
N GLN A 161 -9.53 10.91 7.26
CA GLN A 161 -9.47 11.27 8.69
C GLN A 161 -8.02 11.34 9.19
N TRP A 162 -7.20 10.34 8.86
CA TRP A 162 -5.78 10.33 9.22
C TRP A 162 -5.03 11.53 8.63
N GLU A 163 -5.29 11.86 7.36
CA GLU A 163 -4.69 13.00 6.66
C GLU A 163 -5.08 14.33 7.30
N THR A 164 -6.33 14.45 7.73
CA THR A 164 -6.86 15.65 8.41
C THR A 164 -6.19 15.86 9.77
N ILE A 165 -6.14 14.80 10.59
CA ILE A 165 -5.52 14.84 11.92
C ILE A 165 -4.02 15.19 11.81
N ASN A 166 -3.34 14.68 10.79
CA ASN A 166 -1.89 14.80 10.64
C ASN A 166 -1.44 15.87 9.63
N PHE A 167 -2.36 16.75 9.20
CA PHE A 167 -2.11 17.71 8.13
C PHE A 167 -0.82 18.53 8.34
N ARG A 168 -0.61 19.10 9.53
CA ARG A 168 0.58 19.92 9.84
C ARG A 168 1.88 19.13 9.75
N LYS A 169 1.93 17.95 10.37
CA LYS A 169 3.12 17.09 10.33
C LYS A 169 3.46 16.65 8.90
N ARG A 170 2.45 16.43 8.06
CA ARG A 170 2.64 16.14 6.63
C ARG A 170 3.13 17.35 5.85
N GLN A 171 2.63 18.55 6.16
CA GLN A 171 3.09 19.79 5.55
C GLN A 171 4.58 20.00 5.84
N ASP A 172 5.00 19.82 7.09
CA ASP A 172 6.41 19.94 7.50
C ASP A 172 7.28 18.91 6.78
N ALA A 173 6.84 17.64 6.72
CA ALA A 173 7.56 16.58 6.02
C ALA A 173 7.69 16.80 4.49
N ARG A 174 6.79 17.60 3.90
CA ARG A 174 6.81 17.98 2.47
C ARG A 174 7.55 19.29 2.19
N THR A 175 7.91 20.04 3.23
CA THR A 175 8.55 21.34 3.05
C THR A 175 10.00 21.13 2.63
N VAL A 176 10.31 21.50 1.38
CA VAL A 176 11.68 21.56 0.88
C VAL A 176 12.26 22.91 1.26
N THR A 177 13.22 22.92 2.19
CA THR A 177 13.97 24.14 2.50
C THR A 177 14.92 24.42 1.34
N PHE A 178 14.59 25.42 0.52
CA PHE A 178 15.53 25.98 -0.43
C PHE A 178 16.46 26.93 0.31
N THR A 179 17.73 26.56 0.41
CA THR A 179 18.79 27.52 0.75
C THR A 179 19.28 28.13 -0.57
N PRO A 180 19.03 29.41 -0.86
CA PRO A 180 19.58 30.06 -2.04
C PRO A 180 21.11 29.93 -2.00
N SER A 181 21.72 29.52 -3.11
CA SER A 181 23.17 29.47 -3.18
C SER A 181 23.74 30.89 -3.14
N GLN A 182 24.93 31.10 -2.55
CA GLN A 182 25.59 32.42 -2.56
C GLN A 182 25.88 32.94 -3.99
N GLU A 183 25.87 32.06 -5.00
CA GLU A 183 26.03 32.43 -6.41
C GLU A 183 24.79 33.14 -6.99
N ASP A 184 23.59 32.86 -6.46
CA ASP A 184 22.34 33.50 -6.91
C ASP A 184 22.25 34.97 -6.49
N HIS A 185 22.94 35.35 -5.40
CA HIS A 185 23.03 36.74 -4.96
C HIS A 185 23.99 37.55 -5.84
N ARG A 186 25.16 37.00 -6.21
CA ARG A 186 26.15 37.71 -7.03
C ARG A 186 25.66 38.03 -8.45
N LYS A 187 24.82 37.16 -9.04
CA LYS A 187 24.24 37.42 -10.37
C LYS A 187 23.14 38.49 -10.36
N ARG A 188 22.42 38.65 -9.25
CA ARG A 188 21.43 39.73 -9.09
C ARG A 188 22.11 41.09 -8.95
N ASP A 189 23.19 41.17 -8.17
CA ASP A 189 23.89 42.43 -7.94
C ASP A 189 24.62 42.94 -9.20
N HIS A 190 25.12 42.04 -10.06
CA HIS A 190 25.71 42.42 -11.35
C HIS A 190 24.69 42.86 -12.41
N ALA A 191 23.47 42.34 -12.38
CA ALA A 191 22.42 42.72 -13.33
C ALA A 191 21.72 44.05 -12.97
N LEU A 192 21.84 44.51 -11.73
CA LEU A 192 21.35 45.82 -11.26
C LEU A 192 22.41 46.93 -11.37
N ALA A 193 23.65 46.58 -11.69
CA ALA A 193 24.78 47.51 -11.84
C ALA A 193 25.14 47.80 -13.32
N ALA A 194 24.38 47.27 -14.27
CA ALA A 194 24.47 47.53 -15.71
C ALA A 194 23.24 48.32 -16.19
#